data_AF-A0A399W859-F1
#
_entry.id   AF-A0A399W859-F1
#
_cell.length_a   1.000
_cell.length_b   1.000
_cell.length_c   1.000
_cell.angle_alpha   90.00
_cell.angle_beta   90.00
_cell.angle_gamma   90.00
#
_symmetry.space_group_name_H-M   'P 1'
#
loop_
_entity.id
_entity.type
_entity.pdbx_description
1 polymer ?
#
loop_
_entity_poly.entity_id
_entity_poly.type
_entity_poly.pdbx_seq_one_letter_code
_entity_poly.pdbx_strand_id
1 'polypeptide(L)'
;MLKTEKYLLIKGKFKPEEAREILLSLINDKIRYHDYRNFSSGERLGKPDEYSMQRIEELKQCRKDILEKLLEAQLNNLELKIHSEIRMELVPVSKKKKRSRVEKGEPIAYSPSPSSIRTCGFPAYGFPVFFIAGLHK
;
A
#
# COMPACT_ATOMS: atom_id res chain seq x y z
N MET A 1 -17.10 14.33 31.13
CA MET A 1 -17.52 14.60 29.75
C MET A 1 -16.30 14.49 28.86
N LEU A 2 -16.35 13.72 27.77
CA LEU A 2 -15.23 13.64 26.84
C LEU A 2 -15.20 14.96 26.07
N LYS A 3 -14.03 15.61 26.05
CA LYS A 3 -13.87 16.96 25.51
C LYS A 3 -13.69 16.88 23.99
N THR A 4 -14.45 17.68 23.26
CA THR A 4 -14.24 17.90 21.82
C THR A 4 -13.23 19.01 21.63
N GLU A 5 -12.12 18.71 20.96
CA GLU A 5 -11.09 19.70 20.64
C GLU A 5 -11.08 19.99 19.14
N LYS A 6 -10.84 21.26 18.81
CA LYS A 6 -10.91 21.80 17.45
C LYS A 6 -9.57 22.41 17.08
N TYR A 7 -9.03 21.97 15.95
CA TYR A 7 -7.74 22.45 15.45
C TYR A 7 -7.90 22.97 14.02
N LEU A 8 -7.43 24.19 13.77
CA LEU A 8 -7.43 24.79 12.45
C LEU A 8 -6.18 24.34 11.70
N LEU A 9 -6.37 23.70 10.55
CA LEU A 9 -5.29 23.22 9.69
C LEU A 9 -4.92 24.25 8.62
N ILE A 10 -5.95 24.81 7.97
CA ILE A 10 -5.80 25.81 6.93
C ILE A 10 -6.82 26.90 7.18
N LYS A 11 -6.36 28.16 7.20
CA LYS A 11 -7.20 29.34 7.28
C LYS A 11 -6.56 30.46 6.49
N GLY A 12 -7.18 30.86 5.39
CA GLY A 12 -6.65 31.94 4.58
C GLY A 12 -7.45 32.17 3.29
N LYS A 13 -7.07 33.23 2.59
CA LYS A 13 -7.39 33.43 1.18
C LYS A 13 -6.15 33.07 0.37
N PHE A 14 -6.35 32.28 -0.66
CA PHE A 14 -5.28 31.75 -1.48
C PHE A 14 -5.57 32.04 -2.95
N LYS A 15 -4.52 32.30 -3.71
CA LYS A 15 -4.63 32.30 -5.17
C LYS A 15 -4.90 30.88 -5.65
N PRO A 16 -5.55 30.69 -6.81
CA PRO A 16 -5.85 29.34 -7.30
C PRO A 16 -4.61 28.43 -7.43
N GLU A 17 -3.46 28.98 -7.82
CA GLU A 17 -2.20 28.23 -7.92
C GLU A 17 -1.68 27.76 -6.56
N GLU A 18 -1.71 28.64 -5.56
CA GLU A 18 -1.28 28.34 -4.20
C GLU A 18 -2.26 27.35 -3.51
N ALA A 19 -3.56 27.57 -3.68
CA ALA A 19 -4.60 26.66 -3.23
C ALA A 19 -4.44 25.26 -3.83
N ARG A 20 -4.09 25.18 -5.12
CA ARG A 20 -3.83 23.92 -5.82
C ARG A 20 -2.71 23.14 -5.15
N GLU A 21 -1.58 23.79 -4.89
CA GLU A 21 -0.42 23.13 -4.27
C GLU A 21 -0.77 22.56 -2.89
N ILE A 22 -1.36 23.39 -2.03
CA ILE A 22 -1.73 23.01 -0.66
C ILE A 22 -2.74 21.85 -0.67
N LEU A 23 -3.84 21.98 -1.41
CA LEU A 23 -4.92 20.99 -1.41
C LEU A 23 -4.50 19.67 -2.06
N LEU A 24 -3.79 19.72 -3.20
CA LEU A 24 -3.32 18.50 -3.86
C LEU A 24 -2.28 17.77 -3.02
N SER A 25 -1.39 18.49 -2.35
CA SER A 25 -0.42 17.89 -1.43
C SER A 25 -1.12 17.06 -0.35
N LEU A 26 -2.11 17.65 0.36
CA LEU A 26 -2.85 16.95 1.41
C LEU A 26 -3.61 15.72 0.91
N ILE A 27 -4.24 15.81 -0.27
CA ILE A 27 -5.01 14.69 -0.83
C ILE A 27 -4.06 13.57 -1.28
N ASN A 28 -2.97 13.91 -1.95
CA ASN A 28 -1.98 12.94 -2.40
C ASN A 28 -1.34 12.22 -1.20
N ASP A 29 -1.05 12.94 -0.12
CA ASP A 29 -0.53 12.35 1.11
C ASP A 29 -1.52 11.36 1.74
N LYS A 30 -2.82 11.68 1.71
CA LYS A 30 -3.86 10.74 2.15
C LYS A 30 -3.99 9.52 1.27
N ILE A 31 -3.94 9.68 -0.06
CA ILE A 31 -3.96 8.55 -1.00
C ILE A 31 -2.75 7.64 -0.70
N ARG A 32 -1.55 8.22 -0.59
CA ARG A 32 -0.32 7.48 -0.30
C ARG A 32 -0.38 6.73 1.04
N TYR A 33 -0.96 7.34 2.06
CA TYR A 33 -1.18 6.68 3.35
C TYR A 33 -2.06 5.44 3.21
N HIS A 34 -3.15 5.52 2.45
CA HIS A 34 -4.04 4.39 2.20
C HIS A 34 -3.41 3.32 1.29
N ASP A 35 -2.63 3.72 0.29
CA ASP A 35 -1.87 2.78 -0.56
C ASP A 35 -0.86 1.99 0.27
N TYR A 36 -0.08 2.67 1.12
CA TYR A 36 0.89 2.00 2.01
C TYR A 36 0.20 1.08 3.02
N ARG A 37 -0.94 1.51 3.58
CA ARG A 37 -1.73 0.68 4.50
C ARG A 37 -2.25 -0.57 3.80
N ASN A 38 -2.79 -0.43 2.59
CA ASN A 38 -3.25 -1.55 1.79
C ASN A 38 -2.11 -2.52 1.47
N PHE A 39 -0.94 -2.00 1.09
CA PHE A 39 0.26 -2.82 0.84
C PHE A 39 0.69 -3.59 2.10
N SER A 40 0.80 -2.90 3.24
CA SER A 40 1.16 -3.52 4.53
C SER A 40 0.16 -4.60 4.97
N SER A 41 -1.13 -4.38 4.73
CA SER A 41 -2.18 -5.36 4.98
C SER A 41 -2.08 -6.57 4.04
N GLY A 42 -1.82 -6.35 2.76
CA GLY A 42 -1.62 -7.42 1.77
C GLY A 42 -0.47 -8.35 2.15
N GLU A 43 0.69 -7.79 2.52
CA GLU A 43 1.87 -8.56 2.92
C GLU A 43 1.63 -9.39 4.19
N ARG A 44 0.88 -8.87 5.17
CA ARG A 44 0.67 -9.54 6.47
C ARG A 44 -0.51 -10.51 6.50
N LEU A 45 -1.60 -10.16 5.82
CA LEU A 45 -2.88 -10.88 5.91
C LEU A 45 -3.20 -11.66 4.62
N GLY A 46 -2.41 -11.47 3.56
CA GLY A 46 -2.65 -12.06 2.24
C GLY A 46 -3.93 -11.55 1.57
N LYS A 47 -4.54 -10.47 2.09
CA LYS A 47 -5.80 -9.90 1.59
C LYS A 47 -5.71 -8.38 1.57
N PRO A 48 -6.17 -7.73 0.48
CA PRO A 48 -6.22 -6.28 0.40
C PRO A 48 -7.26 -5.73 1.39
N ASP A 49 -7.01 -4.52 1.88
CA ASP A 49 -7.94 -3.80 2.75
C ASP A 49 -8.99 -3.09 1.89
N GLU A 50 -10.18 -3.70 1.78
CA GLU A 50 -11.31 -3.18 1.01
C GLU A 50 -11.66 -1.73 1.41
N TYR A 51 -11.55 -1.40 2.69
CA TYR A 51 -11.79 -0.05 3.18
C TYR A 51 -10.78 0.95 2.61
N SER A 52 -9.50 0.60 2.58
CA SER A 52 -8.47 1.47 2.02
C SER A 52 -8.65 1.65 0.51
N MET A 53 -9.04 0.59 -0.22
CA MET A 53 -9.32 0.69 -1.67
C MET A 53 -10.49 1.63 -1.98
N GLN A 54 -11.63 1.46 -1.30
CA GLN A 54 -12.78 2.35 -1.45
C GLN A 54 -12.39 3.81 -1.14
N ARG A 55 -11.62 4.00 -0.06
CA ARG A 55 -11.21 5.35 0.34
C ARG A 55 -10.26 6.01 -0.67
N ILE A 56 -9.40 5.24 -1.33
CA ILE A 56 -8.54 5.74 -2.41
C ILE A 56 -9.37 6.24 -3.59
N GLU A 57 -10.43 5.51 -3.97
CA GLU A 57 -11.32 5.92 -5.06
C GLU A 57 -12.07 7.22 -4.73
N GLU A 58 -12.63 7.32 -3.53
CA GLU A 58 -13.30 8.55 -3.04
C GLU A 58 -12.33 9.75 -3.06
N LEU A 59 -11.09 9.57 -2.61
CA LEU A 59 -10.08 10.63 -2.62
C LEU A 59 -9.67 11.03 -4.04
N LYS A 60 -9.62 10.08 -4.98
CA LYS A 60 -9.35 10.36 -6.41
C LYS A 60 -10.49 11.16 -7.05
N GLN A 61 -11.75 10.87 -6.68
CA GLN A 61 -12.90 11.66 -7.12
C GLN A 61 -12.85 13.08 -6.54
N CYS A 62 -12.68 13.21 -5.22
CA CYS A 62 -12.54 14.49 -4.55
C CYS A 62 -11.41 15.35 -5.14
N ARG A 63 -10.28 14.72 -5.53
CA ARG A 63 -9.18 15.41 -6.22
C ARG A 63 -9.62 16.03 -7.55
N LYS A 64 -10.45 15.33 -8.34
CA LYS A 64 -10.97 15.85 -9.61
C LYS A 64 -11.89 17.03 -9.37
N ASP A 65 -12.83 16.91 -8.44
CA ASP A 65 -13.78 17.97 -8.09
C ASP A 65 -13.05 19.26 -7.66
N ILE A 66 -11.97 19.12 -6.90
CA ILE A 66 -11.15 20.26 -6.47
C ILE A 66 -10.43 20.90 -7.66
N LEU A 67 -9.88 20.11 -8.59
CA LEU A 67 -9.25 20.64 -9.79
C LEU A 67 -10.25 21.42 -10.66
N GLU A 68 -11.47 20.92 -10.80
CA GLU A 68 -12.55 21.61 -11.52
C GLU A 68 -12.89 22.95 -10.86
N LYS A 69 -13.05 22.97 -9.53
CA LYS A 69 -13.31 24.22 -8.79
C LYS A 69 -12.17 25.22 -8.89
N LEU A 70 -10.93 24.75 -8.92
CA LEU A 70 -9.75 25.62 -9.11
C LEU A 70 -9.72 26.21 -10.52
N LEU A 71 -10.05 25.43 -11.55
CA LEU A 71 -10.16 25.92 -12.92
C LEU A 71 -11.26 26.98 -13.06
N GLU A 72 -12.44 26.76 -12.48
CA GLU A 72 -13.52 27.75 -12.43
C GLU A 72 -13.05 29.05 -11.77
N ALA A 73 -12.32 28.96 -10.65
CA ALA A 73 -11.78 30.13 -9.96
C ALA A 73 -10.73 30.87 -10.79
N GLN A 74 -9.87 30.14 -11.52
CA GLN A 74 -8.88 30.75 -12.43
C GLN A 74 -9.54 31.49 -13.59
N LEU A 75 -10.54 30.89 -14.24
CA LEU A 75 -11.25 31.51 -15.37
C LEU A 75 -11.96 32.80 -14.96
N ASN A 76 -12.48 32.86 -13.74
CA ASN A 76 -13.20 34.01 -13.21
C ASN A 76 -12.30 35.00 -12.44
N ASN A 77 -10.99 34.76 -12.39
CA ASN A 77 -10.02 35.55 -11.60
C ASN A 77 -10.43 35.73 -10.13
N LEU A 78 -10.92 34.67 -9.50
CA LEU A 78 -11.38 34.66 -8.10
C LEU A 78 -10.32 34.10 -7.15
N GLU A 79 -10.32 34.61 -5.92
CA GLU A 79 -9.55 34.04 -4.82
C GLU A 79 -10.35 32.96 -4.09
N LEU A 80 -9.67 31.92 -3.59
CA LEU A 80 -10.32 30.88 -2.79
C LEU A 80 -10.12 31.14 -1.31
N LYS A 81 -11.23 31.18 -0.57
CA LYS A 81 -11.20 31.17 0.90
C LYS A 81 -11.27 29.73 1.39
N ILE A 82 -10.16 29.21 1.91
CA ILE A 82 -10.08 27.83 2.40
C ILE A 82 -10.11 27.83 3.92
N HIS A 83 -10.97 26.96 4.47
CA HIS A 83 -11.09 26.74 5.90
C HIS A 83 -11.17 25.23 6.19
N SER A 84 -10.13 24.70 6.84
CA SER A 84 -10.06 23.29 7.22
C SER A 84 -9.91 23.15 8.74
N GLU A 85 -10.82 22.40 9.35
CA GLU A 85 -10.91 22.18 10.80
C GLU A 85 -10.89 20.67 11.09
N ILE A 86 -9.98 20.24 11.96
CA ILE A 86 -9.99 18.89 12.53
C ILE A 86 -10.76 18.94 13.84
N ARG A 87 -11.82 18.13 13.93
CA ARG A 87 -12.57 17.89 15.17
C ARG A 87 -12.18 16.54 15.71
N MET A 88 -11.70 16.51 16.96
CA MET A 88 -11.33 15.29 17.65
C MET A 88 -12.26 15.06 18.82
N GLU A 89 -12.78 13.84 18.90
CA GLU A 89 -13.62 13.36 20.00
C GLU A 89 -12.98 12.10 20.55
N LEU A 90 -12.74 12.07 21.86
CA LEU A 90 -12.28 10.87 22.54
C LEU A 90 -13.46 9.91 22.66
N VAL A 91 -13.30 8.68 22.18
CA VAL A 91 -14.31 7.62 22.27
C VAL A 91 -13.72 6.46 23.09
N PRO A 92 -14.46 5.90 24.06
CA PRO A 92 -13.97 4.74 24.81
C PRO A 92 -13.77 3.53 23.90
N VAL A 93 -12.66 2.81 24.07
CA VAL A 93 -12.32 1.65 23.25
C VAL A 93 -13.28 0.49 23.51
N SER A 94 -14.05 0.08 22.49
CA SER A 94 -14.82 -1.16 22.52
C SER A 94 -13.94 -2.35 22.12
N LYS A 95 -13.68 -3.26 23.07
CA LYS A 95 -12.90 -4.50 22.81
C LYS A 95 -13.66 -5.38 21.80
N LYS A 96 -13.18 -5.49 20.55
CA LYS A 96 -13.72 -6.47 19.60
C LYS A 96 -13.27 -7.88 20.01
N LYS A 97 -14.26 -8.78 20.16
CA LYS A 97 -14.14 -10.20 20.52
C LYS A 97 -13.17 -10.91 19.56
N LYS A 98 -12.15 -11.61 20.09
CA LYS A 98 -11.31 -12.55 19.34
C LYS A 98 -12.25 -13.49 18.58
N ARG A 99 -12.30 -13.40 17.25
CA ARG A 99 -13.00 -14.40 16.44
C ARG A 99 -12.27 -15.72 16.66
N SER A 100 -13.05 -16.69 17.10
CA SER A 100 -12.70 -18.08 17.32
C SER A 100 -11.96 -18.64 16.11
N ARG A 101 -10.89 -19.38 16.40
CA ARG A 101 -10.19 -20.28 15.49
C ARG A 101 -11.24 -21.17 14.80
N VAL A 102 -11.53 -20.90 13.53
CA VAL A 102 -12.24 -21.85 12.67
C VAL A 102 -11.18 -22.84 12.22
N GLU A 103 -11.03 -23.93 12.97
CA GLU A 103 -10.39 -25.12 12.46
C GLU A 103 -11.29 -25.67 11.36
N LYS A 104 -10.86 -25.52 10.11
CA LYS A 104 -11.46 -26.21 8.97
C LYS A 104 -10.36 -27.00 8.27
N GLY A 105 -10.57 -28.31 8.22
CA GLY A 105 -10.13 -29.17 7.12
C GLY A 105 -8.75 -29.77 7.27
N GLU A 106 -8.75 -31.02 7.74
CA GLU A 106 -7.93 -32.19 7.36
C GLU A 106 -6.53 -31.99 6.71
N PRO A 107 -5.51 -32.73 7.17
CA PRO A 107 -4.22 -32.77 6.50
C PRO A 107 -4.36 -33.44 5.13
N ILE A 108 -4.05 -32.70 4.06
CA ILE A 108 -3.72 -33.31 2.77
C ILE A 108 -2.49 -34.18 2.98
N ALA A 109 -2.71 -35.50 3.02
CA ALA A 109 -1.65 -36.49 2.97
C ALA A 109 -0.86 -36.27 1.68
N TYR A 110 0.38 -35.80 1.79
CA TYR A 110 1.34 -35.93 0.69
C TYR A 110 1.56 -37.42 0.47
N SER A 111 0.95 -38.00 -0.56
CA SER A 111 1.39 -39.26 -1.12
C SER A 111 2.76 -39.05 -1.74
N PRO A 112 3.84 -39.72 -1.31
CA PRO A 112 5.08 -39.70 -2.06
C PRO A 112 4.85 -40.38 -3.41
N SER A 113 5.05 -39.64 -4.50
CA SER A 113 5.11 -40.23 -5.83
C SER A 113 6.32 -41.17 -5.91
N PRO A 114 6.15 -42.42 -6.39
CA PRO A 114 7.23 -43.38 -6.47
C PRO A 114 8.17 -43.00 -7.61
N SER A 115 9.44 -42.80 -7.26
CA SER A 115 10.62 -43.22 -8.01
C SER A 115 10.42 -43.45 -9.53
N SER A 116 10.66 -42.42 -10.32
CA SER A 116 11.22 -42.59 -11.66
C SER A 116 12.63 -42.04 -11.66
N ILE A 117 13.58 -42.96 -11.58
CA ILE A 117 14.99 -42.77 -11.86
C ILE A 117 15.14 -41.98 -13.17
N ARG A 118 15.73 -40.80 -13.10
CA ARG A 118 16.44 -40.20 -14.23
C ARG A 118 17.79 -39.71 -13.71
N THR A 119 18.80 -40.47 -14.08
CA THR A 119 20.21 -40.12 -13.98
C THR A 119 20.45 -38.79 -14.70
N CYS A 120 20.54 -37.70 -13.96
CA CYS A 120 21.12 -36.46 -14.47
C CYS A 120 22.65 -36.65 -14.41
N GLY A 121 23.26 -36.85 -15.58
CA GLY A 121 24.70 -36.93 -15.74
C GLY A 121 25.37 -35.68 -15.17
N PHE A 122 26.24 -35.91 -14.20
CA PHE A 122 27.22 -34.97 -13.69
C PHE A 122 28.47 -35.08 -14.59
N PRO A 123 28.80 -34.10 -15.46
CA PRO A 123 30.11 -34.09 -16.08
C PRO A 123 31.15 -33.64 -15.04
N ALA A 124 31.94 -34.59 -14.57
CA ALA A 124 33.13 -34.32 -13.79
C ALA A 124 34.19 -33.64 -14.67
N TYR A 125 34.65 -32.48 -14.21
CA TYR A 125 35.94 -31.82 -14.43
C TYR A 125 36.85 -32.39 -15.53
N GLY A 126 37.12 -31.57 -16.54
CA GLY A 126 38.21 -31.77 -17.50
C GLY A 126 38.66 -30.43 -18.09
N PHE A 127 39.56 -29.74 -17.39
CA PHE A 127 40.43 -28.71 -17.97
C PHE A 127 41.89 -29.23 -17.93
N PRO A 128 42.69 -29.02 -18.98
CA PRO A 128 43.91 -29.77 -19.22
C PRO A 128 45.12 -29.13 -18.54
N VAL A 129 46.01 -29.94 -17.96
CA VAL A 129 47.40 -29.55 -17.72
C VAL A 129 48.33 -30.72 -18.07
N PHE A 130 49.26 -30.41 -18.96
CA PHE A 130 50.47 -31.13 -19.35
C PHE A 130 51.15 -31.90 -18.21
N PHE A 131 51.54 -33.16 -18.45
CA PHE A 131 52.86 -33.66 -18.04
C PHE A 131 53.28 -34.93 -18.82
N ILE A 132 54.60 -35.12 -18.90
CA ILE A 132 55.38 -35.84 -19.91
C ILE A 132 55.82 -37.24 -19.43
N ALA A 133 56.25 -38.10 -20.38
CA ALA A 133 57.05 -39.33 -20.25
C ALA A 133 56.32 -40.57 -19.69
N GLY A 134 56.59 -41.82 -20.10
CA GLY A 134 57.57 -42.47 -20.98
C GLY A 134 57.40 -43.99 -20.74
N LEU A 135 57.15 -44.78 -21.77
CA LEU A 135 58.09 -45.72 -22.39
C LEU A 135 58.73 -46.78 -21.45
N HIS A 136 58.34 -48.05 -21.64
CA HIS A 136 59.04 -49.35 -21.42
C HIS A 136 57.98 -50.39 -20.97
N LYS A 137 57.94 -51.63 -21.44
CA LYS A 137 58.70 -52.40 -22.43
C LYS A 137 57.82 -53.61 -22.78
#